data_AF-A0A0W7X6X2-F1
#
_entry.id   AF-A0A0W7X6X2-F1
#
_cell.length_a   1.000
_cell.length_b   1.000
_cell.length_c   1.000
_cell.angle_alpha   90.00
_cell.angle_beta   90.00
_cell.angle_gamma   90.00
#
_symmetry.space_group_name_H-M   'P 1'
#
loop_
_entity.id
_entity.type
_entity.pdbx_description
1 polymer ?
#
loop_
_entity_poly.entity_id
_entity_poly.type
_entity_poly.pdbx_seq_one_letter_code
_entity_poly.pdbx_strand_id
1 'polypeptide(L)'
;MRPVNRIEPQMPPAAYKTFGILAPVSSHWRPATCAEVDCADHRLGWRVRVEGLDEELLHAARTSGRRYSELRVAEGETWLVFEAGQPCFRARQHRTRLDRPELYVVRDGDWRGNPRGTPIRQHARPEHWVENFAEHQQGLADAHRKG
;
A
#
# COMPACT_ATOMS: atom_id res chain seq x y z
N MET A 1 -3.77 2.51 -11.86
CA MET A 1 -3.90 3.44 -10.71
C MET A 1 -5.30 4.02 -10.73
N ARG A 2 -6.10 3.84 -9.68
CA ARG A 2 -7.37 4.58 -9.57
C ARG A 2 -7.04 6.08 -9.50
N PRO A 3 -7.70 6.95 -10.27
CA PRO A 3 -7.52 8.39 -10.12
C PRO A 3 -7.91 8.76 -8.68
N VAL A 4 -6.93 9.29 -7.94
CA VAL A 4 -7.18 9.85 -6.62
C VAL A 4 -7.79 11.22 -6.88
N ASN A 5 -9.05 11.44 -6.49
CA ASN A 5 -9.64 12.78 -6.49
C ASN A 5 -8.84 13.63 -5.52
N ARG A 6 -8.08 14.57 -6.05
CA ARG A 6 -7.29 15.54 -5.27
C ARG A 6 -7.97 16.88 -5.37
N ILE A 7 -8.04 17.58 -4.25
CA ILE A 7 -8.49 18.97 -4.23
C ILE A 7 -7.46 19.82 -4.98
N GLU A 8 -7.90 20.66 -5.91
CA GLU A 8 -7.01 21.54 -6.66
C GLU A 8 -6.46 22.62 -5.72
N PRO A 9 -5.13 22.73 -5.53
CA PRO A 9 -4.57 23.68 -4.58
C PRO A 9 -4.61 25.11 -5.15
N GLN A 10 -5.15 26.04 -4.37
CA GLN A 10 -5.39 27.45 -4.75
C GLN A 10 -4.14 28.34 -4.76
N MET A 11 -2.96 27.79 -4.49
CA MET A 11 -1.70 28.54 -4.39
C MET A 11 -0.60 27.79 -5.16
N PRO A 12 0.56 28.41 -5.44
CA PRO A 12 1.71 27.70 -5.99
C PRO A 12 2.19 26.59 -5.04
N PRO A 13 2.75 25.46 -5.53
CA PRO A 13 3.17 24.38 -4.65
C PRO A 13 4.23 24.81 -3.62
N ALA A 14 5.02 25.83 -3.96
CA ALA A 14 5.96 26.52 -3.07
C ALA A 14 5.35 27.12 -1.79
N ALA A 15 4.04 27.35 -1.75
CA ALA A 15 3.31 27.84 -0.58
C ALA A 15 2.86 26.72 0.38
N TYR A 16 3.01 25.46 -0.02
CA TYR A 16 2.58 24.32 0.78
C TYR A 16 3.75 23.63 1.45
N LYS A 17 3.44 22.97 2.56
CA LYS A 17 4.33 22.06 3.27
C LYS A 17 3.61 20.75 3.49
N THR A 18 4.24 19.65 3.11
CA THR A 18 3.72 18.29 3.32
C THR A 18 4.47 17.64 4.48
N PHE A 19 3.72 17.25 5.50
CA PHE A 19 4.17 16.46 6.62
C PHE A 19 3.85 14.99 6.37
N GLY A 20 4.78 14.08 6.64
CA GLY A 20 4.57 12.65 6.43
C GLY A 20 5.32 11.77 7.43
N ILE A 21 4.72 10.63 7.73
CA ILE A 21 5.33 9.53 8.49
C ILE A 21 5.42 8.35 7.52
N LEU A 22 6.64 7.91 7.22
CA LEU A 22 6.90 6.95 6.15
C LEU A 22 7.54 5.67 6.68
N ALA A 23 7.14 4.54 6.10
CA ALA A 23 7.81 3.25 6.22
C ALA A 23 8.10 2.68 4.82
N PRO A 24 9.15 3.14 4.12
CA PRO A 24 9.44 2.72 2.75
C PRO A 24 9.57 1.20 2.59
N VAL A 25 8.98 0.65 1.51
CA VAL A 25 9.01 -0.79 1.20
C VAL A 25 10.43 -1.33 1.06
N SER A 26 11.38 -0.52 0.59
CA SER A 26 12.77 -0.91 0.40
C SER A 26 13.55 -1.11 1.70
N SER A 27 13.15 -0.48 2.80
CA SER A 27 13.92 -0.45 4.05
C SER A 27 13.16 -0.96 5.28
N HIS A 28 11.84 -0.86 5.30
CA HIS A 28 11.01 -1.18 6.48
C HIS A 28 10.24 -2.48 6.32
N TRP A 29 10.40 -3.16 5.19
CA TRP A 29 9.65 -4.36 4.86
C TRP A 29 10.58 -5.41 4.29
N ARG A 30 10.28 -6.68 4.58
CA ARG A 30 10.93 -7.82 3.94
C ARG A 30 9.89 -8.70 3.25
N PRO A 31 10.27 -9.49 2.23
CA PRO A 31 9.45 -10.59 1.75
C PRO A 31 8.98 -11.48 2.92
N ALA A 32 7.73 -11.90 2.84
CA ALA A 32 7.11 -12.77 3.83
C ALA A 32 6.37 -13.92 3.13
N THR A 33 6.29 -15.05 3.81
CA THR A 33 5.48 -16.20 3.41
C THR A 33 4.00 -15.93 3.66
N CYS A 34 3.13 -16.80 3.14
CA CYS A 34 1.70 -16.70 3.38
C CYS A 34 1.33 -16.93 4.86
N ALA A 35 2.09 -17.78 5.57
CA ALA A 35 1.90 -18.04 6.99
C ALA A 35 2.24 -16.81 7.84
N GLU A 36 3.35 -16.13 7.55
CA GLU A 36 3.81 -14.95 8.30
C GLU A 36 2.86 -13.75 8.21
N VAL A 37 2.06 -13.65 7.14
CA VAL A 37 1.10 -12.55 6.94
C VAL A 37 -0.35 -12.94 7.19
N ASP A 38 -0.58 -14.11 7.80
CA ASP A 38 -1.91 -14.63 8.09
C ASP A 38 -2.84 -14.64 6.84
N CYS A 39 -2.28 -15.05 5.69
CA CYS A 39 -2.99 -15.00 4.42
C CYS A 39 -4.22 -15.91 4.44
N ALA A 40 -5.41 -15.34 4.20
CA ALA A 40 -6.67 -16.07 4.18
C ALA A 40 -6.67 -17.23 3.17
N ASP A 41 -6.16 -17.00 1.96
CA ASP A 41 -6.06 -18.02 0.91
C ASP A 41 -5.19 -19.21 1.38
N HIS A 42 -4.11 -18.94 2.12
CA HIS A 42 -3.27 -20.00 2.69
C HIS A 42 -3.96 -20.72 3.85
N ARG A 43 -4.66 -20.00 4.72
CA ARG A 43 -5.33 -20.59 5.90
C ARG A 43 -6.56 -21.42 5.55
N LEU A 44 -7.34 -20.95 4.59
CA LEU A 44 -8.69 -21.46 4.31
C LEU A 44 -8.77 -22.17 2.96
N GLY A 45 -7.72 -22.08 2.15
CA GLY A 45 -7.81 -22.41 0.73
C GLY A 45 -8.50 -21.28 -0.04
N TRP A 46 -8.63 -21.45 -1.35
CA TRP A 46 -9.35 -20.51 -2.20
C TRP A 46 -9.92 -21.23 -3.41
N ARG A 47 -10.84 -20.54 -4.10
CA ARG A 47 -11.47 -21.06 -5.32
C ARG A 47 -11.41 -20.03 -6.42
N VAL A 48 -11.22 -20.50 -7.64
CA VAL A 48 -11.19 -19.65 -8.83
C VAL A 48 -12.19 -20.18 -9.85
N ARG A 49 -13.06 -19.31 -10.34
CA ARG A 49 -14.07 -19.66 -11.34
C ARG A 49 -13.42 -19.70 -12.72
N VAL A 50 -13.49 -20.83 -13.41
CA VAL A 50 -12.85 -21.05 -14.71
C VAL A 50 -13.41 -20.10 -15.76
N GLU A 51 -14.73 -19.94 -15.82
CA GLU A 51 -15.39 -19.12 -16.85
C GLU A 51 -15.21 -17.61 -16.64
N GLY A 52 -14.68 -17.20 -15.49
CA GLY A 52 -14.31 -15.81 -15.20
C GLY A 52 -12.85 -15.48 -15.50
N LEU A 53 -12.06 -16.44 -15.98
CA LEU A 53 -10.66 -16.24 -16.33
C LEU A 53 -10.46 -16.17 -17.85
N ASP A 54 -9.48 -15.39 -18.27
CA ASP A 54 -8.91 -15.55 -19.61
C ASP A 54 -8.06 -16.84 -19.69
N GLU A 55 -7.69 -17.21 -20.92
CA GLU A 55 -6.95 -18.44 -21.20
C GLU A 55 -5.56 -18.46 -20.53
N GLU A 56 -4.90 -17.31 -20.45
CA GLU A 56 -3.57 -17.19 -19.84
C GLU A 56 -3.62 -17.42 -18.33
N LEU A 57 -4.57 -16.79 -17.64
CA LEU A 57 -4.78 -16.94 -16.20
C LEU A 57 -5.25 -18.35 -15.86
N LEU A 58 -6.12 -18.94 -16.69
CA LEU A 58 -6.54 -20.32 -16.51
C LEU A 58 -5.37 -21.30 -16.67
N HIS A 59 -4.55 -21.10 -17.70
CA HIS A 59 -3.33 -21.89 -17.90
C HIS A 59 -2.40 -21.75 -16.70
N ALA A 60 -2.11 -20.51 -16.28
CA ALA A 60 -1.26 -20.23 -15.13
C ALA A 60 -1.78 -20.86 -13.83
N ALA A 61 -3.11 -20.86 -13.61
CA ALA A 61 -3.71 -21.50 -12.44
C ALA A 61 -3.46 -23.02 -12.44
N ARG A 62 -3.71 -23.68 -13.59
CA ARG A 62 -3.55 -25.14 -13.76
C ARG A 62 -2.10 -25.60 -13.75
N THR A 63 -1.17 -24.79 -14.26
CA THR A 63 0.28 -25.14 -14.32
C THR A 63 1.09 -24.56 -13.16
N SER A 64 0.43 -23.98 -12.16
CA SER A 64 1.08 -23.32 -11.02
C SER A 64 1.87 -24.23 -10.07
N GLY A 65 1.80 -25.55 -10.25
CA GLY A 65 2.38 -26.55 -9.35
C GLY A 65 1.68 -26.69 -8.00
N ARG A 66 0.53 -26.01 -7.81
CA ARG A 66 -0.31 -26.12 -6.62
C ARG A 66 -1.28 -27.29 -6.78
N ARG A 67 -1.63 -27.93 -5.66
CA ARG A 67 -2.67 -28.96 -5.68
C ARG A 67 -4.03 -28.28 -5.73
N TYR A 68 -4.85 -28.71 -6.68
CA TYR A 68 -6.23 -28.28 -6.82
C TYR A 68 -7.11 -29.45 -7.25
N SER A 69 -8.41 -29.30 -7.02
CA SER A 69 -9.45 -30.14 -7.62
C SER A 69 -10.36 -29.30 -8.50
N GLU A 70 -10.92 -29.91 -9.54
CA GLU A 70 -11.95 -29.27 -10.36
C GLU A 70 -13.33 -29.64 -9.81
N LEU A 71 -14.14 -28.64 -9.50
CA LEU A 71 -15.51 -28.79 -9.05
C LEU A 71 -16.46 -28.23 -10.09
N ARG A 72 -17.24 -29.10 -10.72
CA ARG A 72 -18.36 -28.71 -11.59
C ARG A 72 -19.58 -28.48 -10.72
N VAL A 73 -20.04 -27.23 -10.64
CA VAL A 73 -21.15 -26.82 -9.75
C VAL A 73 -22.48 -26.84 -10.51
N ALA A 74 -22.46 -26.41 -11.77
CA ALA A 74 -23.59 -26.44 -12.69
C ALA A 74 -23.08 -26.55 -14.13
N GLU A 75 -24.00 -26.66 -15.09
CA GLU A 75 -23.66 -26.56 -16.50
C GLU A 75 -23.03 -25.19 -16.80
N GLY A 76 -21.82 -25.21 -17.37
CA GLY A 76 -21.05 -23.98 -17.63
C GLY A 76 -20.51 -23.28 -16.38
N GLU A 77 -20.47 -23.94 -15.23
CA GLU A 77 -19.85 -23.39 -14.02
C GLU A 77 -18.87 -24.38 -13.38
N THR A 78 -17.59 -24.07 -13.52
CA THR A 78 -16.47 -24.88 -13.03
C THR A 78 -15.57 -24.04 -12.14
N TRP A 79 -15.21 -24.60 -11.00
CA TRP A 79 -14.30 -23.98 -10.05
C TRP A 79 -13.04 -24.82 -9.88
N LEU A 80 -11.88 -24.16 -9.91
CA LEU A 80 -10.63 -24.73 -9.41
C LEU A 80 -10.57 -24.47 -7.90
N VAL A 81 -10.54 -25.52 -7.10
CA VAL A 81 -10.50 -25.45 -5.64
C VAL A 81 -9.10 -25.78 -5.15
N PHE A 82 -8.43 -24.81 -4.53
CA PHE A 82 -7.09 -24.93 -3.98
C PHE A 82 -7.17 -25.13 -2.47
N GLU A 83 -6.47 -26.14 -1.97
CA GLU A 83 -6.50 -26.50 -0.56
C GLU A 83 -5.72 -25.50 0.32
N ALA A 84 -6.10 -25.44 1.60
CA ALA A 84 -5.33 -24.73 2.61
C ALA A 84 -3.90 -25.29 2.76
N GLY A 85 -3.01 -24.48 3.34
CA GLY A 85 -1.61 -24.81 3.60
C GLY A 85 -0.67 -24.56 2.43
N GLN A 86 -1.17 -24.15 1.26
CA GLN A 86 -0.36 -23.89 0.07
C GLN A 86 -0.04 -22.39 -0.10
N PRO A 87 1.04 -22.01 -0.78
CA PRO A 87 1.28 -20.60 -1.11
C PRO A 87 0.19 -20.07 -2.05
N CYS A 88 -0.39 -18.91 -1.77
CA CYS A 88 -1.38 -18.30 -2.66
C CYS A 88 -0.73 -17.78 -3.97
N PHE A 89 -1.53 -17.32 -4.93
CA PHE A 89 -1.02 -16.72 -6.17
C PHE A 89 -0.29 -15.38 -5.95
N ARG A 90 -0.61 -14.68 -4.85
CA ARG A 90 -0.03 -13.38 -4.48
C ARG A 90 1.15 -13.50 -3.51
N ALA A 91 1.67 -14.72 -3.28
CA ALA A 91 2.73 -14.95 -2.30
C ALA A 91 3.96 -14.04 -2.48
N ARG A 92 4.34 -13.69 -3.71
CA ARG A 92 5.46 -12.77 -3.98
C ARG A 92 5.22 -11.32 -3.52
N GLN A 93 3.97 -10.92 -3.36
CA GLN A 93 3.56 -9.59 -2.90
C GLN A 93 3.49 -9.50 -1.37
N HIS A 94 3.49 -10.64 -0.67
CA HIS A 94 3.48 -10.64 0.78
C HIS A 94 4.75 -10.01 1.34
N ARG A 95 4.54 -9.17 2.34
CA ARG A 95 5.58 -8.43 3.04
C ARG A 95 5.22 -8.39 4.52
N THR A 96 6.23 -8.46 5.37
CA THR A 96 6.08 -8.18 6.79
C THR A 96 6.94 -7.00 7.17
N ARG A 97 6.47 -6.26 8.16
CA ARG A 97 7.11 -5.06 8.65
C ARG A 97 8.31 -5.45 9.51
N LEU A 98 9.45 -4.83 9.25
CA LEU A 98 10.62 -4.91 10.12
C LEU A 98 10.42 -3.98 11.31
N ASP A 99 10.97 -4.36 12.46
CA ASP A 99 11.01 -3.50 13.64
C ASP A 99 12.04 -2.38 13.44
N ARG A 100 11.66 -1.41 12.61
CA ARG A 100 12.43 -0.23 12.26
C ARG A 100 11.56 1.01 12.48
N PRO A 101 12.09 2.04 13.15
CA PRO A 101 11.39 3.29 13.36
C PRO A 101 10.97 3.93 12.03
N GLU A 102 9.80 4.57 12.01
CA GLU A 102 9.35 5.36 10.87
C GLU A 102 10.28 6.54 10.56
N LEU A 103 10.19 7.01 9.31
CA LEU A 103 10.83 8.25 8.89
C LEU A 103 9.82 9.40 9.05
N TYR A 104 10.12 10.32 9.94
CA TYR A 104 9.34 11.53 10.18
C TYR A 104 9.84 12.66 9.27
N VAL A 105 9.13 12.93 8.18
CA VAL A 105 9.60 13.86 7.13
C VAL A 105 8.71 15.07 6.98
N VAL A 106 9.33 16.16 6.57
CA VAL A 106 8.71 17.42 6.17
C VAL A 106 9.33 17.84 4.84
N ARG A 107 8.49 18.10 3.84
CA ARG A 107 8.93 18.60 2.54
C ARG A 107 8.12 19.82 2.15
N ASP A 108 8.74 20.71 1.39
CA ASP A 108 7.97 21.76 0.73
C ASP A 108 7.20 21.16 -0.45
N GLY A 109 6.14 21.84 -0.85
CA GLY A 109 5.27 21.35 -1.91
C GLY A 109 4.02 20.64 -1.43
N ASP A 110 3.20 20.33 -2.41
CA ASP A 110 1.99 19.52 -2.29
C ASP A 110 2.10 18.27 -3.18
N TRP A 111 0.96 17.72 -3.60
CA TRP A 111 0.92 16.54 -4.47
C TRP A 111 1.53 16.76 -5.86
N ARG A 112 1.68 18.01 -6.29
CA ARG A 112 2.32 18.41 -7.57
C ARG A 112 3.85 18.36 -7.49
N GLY A 113 4.40 18.13 -6.29
CA GLY A 113 5.84 17.93 -6.06
C GLY A 113 6.48 19.05 -5.26
N ASN A 114 7.81 19.02 -5.17
CA ASN A 114 8.62 20.03 -4.47
C ASN A 114 9.27 20.99 -5.48
N PRO A 115 8.59 22.07 -5.90
CA PRO A 115 9.09 22.96 -6.95
C PRO A 115 10.32 23.76 -6.51
N ARG A 116 10.60 23.84 -5.20
CA ARG A 116 11.77 24.56 -4.68
C ARG A 116 13.02 23.68 -4.63
N GLY A 117 12.89 22.38 -4.89
CA GLY A 117 14.01 21.43 -4.80
C GLY A 117 14.64 21.38 -3.40
N THR A 118 13.95 21.87 -2.37
CA THR A 118 14.48 21.93 -1.01
C THR A 118 14.70 20.51 -0.47
N PRO A 119 15.82 20.24 0.21
CA PRO A 119 16.05 18.94 0.82
C PRO A 119 14.91 18.58 1.77
N ILE A 120 14.49 17.31 1.74
CA ILE A 120 13.50 16.79 2.68
C ILE A 120 14.10 16.89 4.08
N ARG A 121 13.41 17.58 4.99
CA ARG A 121 13.80 17.61 6.39
C ARG A 121 13.28 16.35 7.06
N GLN A 122 14.18 15.56 7.62
CA GLN A 122 13.85 14.41 8.44
C GLN A 122 14.08 14.74 9.92
N HIS A 123 13.11 14.42 10.76
CA HIS A 123 13.22 14.49 12.21
C HIS A 123 13.69 13.15 12.76
N ALA A 124 14.63 13.18 13.71
CA ALA A 124 15.14 11.98 14.37
C ALA A 124 14.18 11.44 15.43
N ARG A 125 13.28 12.29 15.94
CA ARG A 125 12.34 11.98 17.02
C ARG A 125 10.92 12.33 16.62
N PRO A 126 9.90 11.51 16.96
CA PRO A 126 8.51 11.81 16.66
C PRO A 126 8.03 13.08 17.36
N GLU A 127 8.47 13.34 18.58
CA GLU A 127 8.04 14.50 19.37
C GLU A 127 8.34 15.82 18.64
N HIS A 128 9.56 15.98 18.11
CA HIS A 128 9.94 17.19 17.37
C HIS A 128 9.19 17.35 16.04
N TRP A 129 8.76 16.24 15.43
CA TRP A 129 7.93 16.31 14.23
C TRP A 129 6.52 16.79 14.57
N VAL A 130 5.95 16.30 15.69
CA VAL A 130 4.62 16.72 16.19
C VAL A 130 4.63 18.19 16.57
N GLU A 131 5.64 18.65 17.29
CA GLU A 131 5.82 20.07 17.64
C GLU A 131 5.88 20.95 16.39
N ASN A 132 6.71 20.58 15.41
CA ASN A 132 6.82 21.34 14.15
C ASN A 132 5.50 21.40 13.39
N PHE A 133 4.77 20.27 13.36
CA PHE A 133 3.46 20.22 12.73
C PHE A 133 2.46 21.13 13.46
N ALA A 134 2.41 21.08 14.80
CA ALA A 134 1.52 21.90 15.60
C ALA A 134 1.80 23.39 15.45
N GLU A 135 3.07 23.80 15.51
CA GLU A 135 3.50 25.18 15.27
C GLU A 135 3.10 25.67 13.87
N HIS A 136 3.27 24.82 12.84
CA HIS A 136 2.86 25.18 11.49
C HIS A 136 1.33 25.35 11.37
N GLN A 137 0.54 24.43 11.93
CA GLN A 137 -0.92 24.52 11.93
C GLN A 137 -1.41 25.77 12.67
N GLN A 138 -0.81 26.10 13.82
CA GLN A 138 -1.14 27.31 14.57
C GLN A 138 -0.83 28.57 13.74
N GLY A 139 0.32 28.62 13.06
CA GLY A 139 0.67 29.72 12.17
C GLY A 139 -0.34 29.93 11.04
N LEU A 140 -0.84 28.84 10.44
CA LEU A 140 -1.90 28.91 9.42
C LEU A 140 -3.22 29.42 10.00
N ALA A 141 -3.61 28.93 11.17
CA ALA A 141 -4.81 29.41 11.86
C ALA A 141 -4.72 30.90 12.22
N ASP A 142 -3.54 31.35 12.66
CA ASP A 142 -3.28 32.76 12.97
C ASP A 142 -3.34 33.65 11.74
N ALA A 143 -2.76 33.19 10.62
CA ALA A 143 -2.85 33.91 9.34
C ALA A 143 -4.31 34.02 8.87
N HIS A 144 -5.07 32.93 8.94
CA HIS A 144 -6.48 32.93 8.55
C HIS A 144 -7.34 33.87 9.40
N ARG A 145 -7.04 34.02 10.70
CA ARG A 145 -7.73 34.96 11.59
C ARG A 145 -7.42 36.43 11.28
N LYS A 146 -6.26 36.72 10.68
CA LYS A 146 -5.82 38.09 10.39
C LYS A 146 -6.39 38.65 9.08
N GLY A 147 -6.88 37.79 8.19
CA GLY A 147 -7.34 38.15 6.84
C GLY A 147 -6.22 38.03 5.83
#